data_AF-A0A3D2VNQ9-F1
#
_entry.id   AF-A0A3D2VNQ9-F1
#
_cell.length_a   1.000
_cell.length_b   1.000
_cell.length_c   1.000
_cell.angle_alpha   90.00
_cell.angle_beta   90.00
_cell.angle_gamma   90.00
#
_symmetry.space_group_name_H-M   'P 1'
#
loop_
_entity.id
_entity.type
_entity.pdbx_description
1 polymer ?
#
loop_
_entity_poly.entity_id
_entity_poly.type
_entity_poly.pdbx_seq_one_letter_code
_entity_poly.pdbx_strand_id
1 'polypeptide(L)'
;MRSGSDITCVASATSKGKLAPFAQVLVTLTKEEHIQLRWEANSWKRQHQQALTRIEQLKADHRLAMEQAAQREAALRSELEKAEGKIRDLQKRLFGRKSERSSSAEKAPGVDAKSPRPRGQQSGAAGHGRARESHLPAQVETIELDCPHCPACGLGYADFPGTEDSEILEIDVKPYRRVIRRRRYRRTCQCPGTPGILTAPPPARLIPRGKYGVSIWVHLLLSKFSYGQPTHRLLRDWSDYE
;
A
#
# COMPACT_ATOMS: atom_id res chain seq x y z
N MET A 1 -3.65 40.41 -48.67
CA MET A 1 -4.65 40.72 -49.71
C MET A 1 -6.02 40.38 -49.15
N ARG A 2 -6.81 41.40 -48.79
CA ARG A 2 -8.11 41.25 -48.11
C ARG A 2 -9.21 41.18 -49.17
N SER A 3 -9.90 40.05 -49.28
CA SER A 3 -11.13 39.92 -50.06
C SER A 3 -12.31 40.32 -49.17
N GLY A 4 -12.84 41.53 -49.39
CA GLY A 4 -14.12 41.95 -48.81
C GLY A 4 -15.27 41.30 -49.56
N SER A 5 -16.17 40.66 -48.83
CA SER A 5 -17.45 40.19 -49.36
C SER A 5 -18.54 41.12 -48.84
N ASP A 6 -18.98 42.03 -49.71
CA ASP A 6 -20.14 42.89 -49.48
C ASP A 6 -21.41 42.03 -49.50
N ILE A 7 -22.12 42.00 -48.38
CA ILE A 7 -23.45 41.40 -48.30
C ILE A 7 -24.47 42.49 -48.63
N THR A 8 -24.81 42.60 -49.92
CA THR A 8 -26.00 43.31 -50.37
C THR A 8 -27.24 42.50 -50.04
N CYS A 9 -27.94 42.86 -48.95
CA CYS A 9 -29.30 42.38 -48.70
C CYS A 9 -30.27 43.15 -49.60
N VAL A 10 -30.73 42.48 -50.66
CA VAL A 10 -31.89 42.89 -51.45
C VAL A 10 -33.14 42.73 -50.58
N ALA A 11 -33.82 43.84 -50.29
CA ALA A 11 -35.11 43.83 -49.63
C ALA A 11 -36.20 43.45 -50.65
N SER A 12 -36.74 42.22 -50.53
CA SER A 12 -37.94 41.81 -51.25
C SER A 12 -39.20 42.29 -50.53
N ALA A 13 -40.13 42.83 -51.31
CA ALA A 13 -41.36 43.48 -50.87
C ALA A 13 -42.42 42.51 -50.30
N THR A 14 -43.01 42.95 -49.18
CA THR A 14 -44.42 42.82 -48.74
C THR A 14 -45.10 41.44 -48.70
N SER A 15 -45.33 40.96 -47.47
CA SER A 15 -46.61 40.35 -47.09
C SER A 15 -47.25 41.19 -45.96
N LYS A 16 -48.54 41.52 -46.09
CA LYS A 16 -49.32 42.28 -45.08
C LYS A 16 -49.60 41.41 -43.85
N GLY A 17 -48.58 41.14 -43.04
CA GLY A 17 -48.75 40.63 -41.68
C GLY A 17 -49.02 41.81 -40.74
N LYS A 18 -49.99 41.69 -39.82
CA LYS A 18 -50.15 42.65 -38.72
C LYS A 18 -48.79 42.88 -38.05
N LEU A 19 -48.29 44.11 -38.07
CA LEU A 19 -47.05 44.48 -37.38
C LEU A 19 -47.19 44.11 -35.90
N ALA A 20 -46.14 43.53 -35.32
CA ALA A 20 -46.13 43.16 -33.90
C ALA A 20 -46.58 44.37 -33.04
N PRO A 21 -47.36 44.18 -31.97
CA PRO A 21 -47.92 45.28 -31.18
C PRO A 21 -46.87 46.30 -30.73
N PHE A 22 -45.67 45.84 -30.37
CA PHE A 22 -44.55 46.69 -29.94
C PHE A 22 -43.77 47.35 -31.08
N ALA A 23 -43.94 46.90 -32.32
CA ALA A 23 -43.33 47.56 -33.49
C ALA A 23 -44.05 48.85 -33.90
N GLN A 24 -45.26 49.08 -33.38
CA GLN A 24 -46.09 50.25 -33.67
C GLN A 24 -45.89 51.37 -32.63
N VAL A 25 -45.28 51.07 -31.48
CA VAL A 25 -45.06 52.02 -30.38
C VAL A 25 -43.65 52.58 -30.48
N LEU A 26 -43.54 53.92 -30.59
CA LEU A 26 -42.26 54.61 -30.58
C LEU A 26 -41.86 54.97 -29.15
N VAL A 27 -40.59 54.74 -28.81
CA VAL A 27 -39.98 55.13 -27.54
C VAL A 27 -38.88 56.15 -27.85
N THR A 28 -38.82 57.24 -27.08
CA THR A 28 -37.74 58.22 -27.17
C THR A 28 -36.61 57.81 -26.23
N LEU A 29 -35.40 57.73 -26.76
CA LEU A 29 -34.19 57.40 -25.99
C LEU A 29 -33.14 58.46 -26.26
N THR A 30 -32.36 58.79 -25.25
CA THR A 30 -31.15 59.60 -25.42
C THR A 30 -30.13 58.80 -26.23
N LYS A 31 -29.20 59.52 -26.89
CA LYS A 31 -28.13 58.87 -27.68
C LYS A 31 -27.23 57.99 -26.81
N GLU A 32 -27.05 58.37 -25.54
CA GLU A 32 -26.28 57.62 -24.56
C GLU A 32 -26.94 56.27 -24.22
N GLU A 33 -28.23 56.28 -23.85
CA GLU A 33 -28.98 55.06 -23.53
C GLU A 33 -29.01 54.07 -24.71
N HIS A 34 -29.17 54.56 -25.93
CA HIS A 34 -29.12 53.71 -27.12
C HIS A 34 -27.73 53.07 -27.35
N ILE A 35 -26.64 53.81 -27.07
CA ILE A 35 -25.28 53.25 -27.13
C ILE A 35 -25.09 52.19 -26.05
N GLN A 36 -25.54 52.46 -24.82
CA GLN A 36 -25.47 51.52 -23.70
C GLN A 36 -26.21 50.21 -24.02
N LEU A 37 -27.47 50.28 -24.47
CA LEU A 37 -28.26 49.10 -24.84
C LEU A 37 -27.61 48.28 -25.96
N ARG A 38 -27.04 48.94 -26.97
CA ARG A 38 -26.30 48.25 -28.04
C ARG A 38 -25.04 47.60 -27.51
N TRP A 39 -24.34 48.25 -26.58
CA TRP A 39 -23.12 47.72 -25.98
C TRP A 39 -23.44 46.49 -25.12
N GLU A 40 -24.48 46.54 -24.29
CA GLU A 40 -24.97 45.42 -23.49
C GLU A 40 -25.43 44.25 -24.37
N ALA A 41 -26.20 44.50 -25.42
CA ALA A 41 -26.61 43.45 -26.34
C ALA A 41 -25.41 42.74 -26.99
N ASN A 42 -24.37 43.49 -27.33
CA ASN A 42 -23.13 42.93 -27.88
C ASN A 42 -22.29 42.21 -26.82
N SER A 43 -22.24 42.71 -25.58
CA SER A 43 -21.54 42.03 -24.48
C SER A 43 -22.19 40.70 -24.15
N TRP A 44 -23.52 40.65 -24.08
CA TRP A 44 -24.26 39.40 -23.84
C TRP A 44 -24.09 38.39 -24.98
N LYS A 45 -24.11 38.84 -26.24
CA LYS A 45 -23.83 37.96 -27.39
C LYS A 45 -22.42 37.35 -27.31
N ARG A 46 -21.41 38.15 -26.98
CA ARG A 46 -20.03 37.66 -26.82
C ARG A 46 -19.90 36.69 -25.66
N GLN A 47 -20.50 37.00 -24.51
CA GLN A 47 -20.49 36.10 -23.35
C GLN A 47 -21.20 34.78 -23.65
N HIS A 48 -22.34 34.82 -24.35
CA HIS A 48 -23.06 33.62 -24.75
C HIS A 48 -22.25 32.75 -25.72
N GLN A 49 -21.61 33.35 -26.72
CA GLN A 49 -20.70 32.62 -27.62
C GLN A 49 -19.56 31.95 -26.85
N GLN A 50 -18.92 32.66 -25.92
CA GLN A 50 -17.87 32.09 -25.07
C GLN A 50 -18.41 30.93 -24.22
N ALA A 51 -19.59 31.07 -23.62
CA ALA A 51 -20.23 30.01 -22.85
C ALA A 51 -20.49 28.76 -23.69
N LEU A 52 -20.99 28.91 -24.93
CA LEU A 52 -21.22 27.79 -25.85
C LEU A 52 -19.91 27.08 -26.20
N THR A 53 -18.86 27.81 -26.56
CA THR A 53 -17.55 27.22 -26.88
C THR A 53 -16.97 26.45 -25.69
N ARG A 54 -17.12 26.97 -24.47
CA ARG A 54 -16.69 26.29 -23.25
C ARG A 54 -17.47 25.00 -22.99
N ILE A 55 -18.78 25.01 -23.24
CA ILE A 55 -19.63 23.81 -23.11
C ILE A 55 -19.20 22.74 -24.14
N GLU A 56 -18.91 23.14 -25.37
CA GLU A 56 -18.44 22.23 -26.41
C GLU A 56 -17.09 21.60 -26.07
N GLN A 57 -16.14 22.40 -25.58
CA GLN A 57 -14.84 21.93 -25.10
C GLN A 57 -14.99 20.93 -23.96
N LEU A 58 -15.76 21.27 -22.92
CA LEU A 58 -15.99 20.36 -21.80
C LEU A 58 -16.65 19.04 -22.24
N LYS A 59 -17.59 19.09 -23.20
CA LYS A 59 -18.20 17.88 -23.77
C LYS A 59 -17.20 17.06 -24.59
N ALA A 60 -16.26 17.68 -25.27
CA ALA A 60 -15.19 16.98 -26.00
C ALA A 60 -14.21 16.32 -25.02
N ASP A 61 -13.74 17.06 -24.02
CA ASP A 61 -12.84 16.57 -22.98
C ASP A 61 -13.45 15.40 -22.20
N HIS A 62 -14.73 15.53 -21.82
CA HIS A 62 -15.45 14.47 -21.14
C HIS A 62 -15.57 13.21 -22.01
N ARG A 63 -15.86 13.35 -23.31
CA ARG A 63 -15.91 12.22 -24.23
C ARG A 63 -14.57 11.49 -24.31
N LEU A 64 -13.48 12.24 -24.48
CA LEU A 64 -12.14 11.67 -24.52
C LEU A 64 -11.77 10.96 -23.21
N ALA A 65 -12.08 11.58 -22.06
CA ALA A 65 -11.83 10.99 -20.75
C ALA A 65 -12.61 9.67 -20.55
N MET A 66 -13.86 9.62 -21.02
CA MET A 66 -14.69 8.41 -20.96
C MET A 66 -14.16 7.30 -21.87
N GLU A 67 -13.72 7.63 -23.08
CA GLU A 67 -13.08 6.66 -24.00
C GLU A 67 -11.80 6.08 -23.40
N GLN A 68 -10.93 6.92 -22.82
CA GLN A 68 -9.72 6.47 -22.14
C GLN A 68 -10.03 5.63 -20.88
N ALA A 69 -11.08 5.97 -20.13
CA ALA A 69 -11.53 5.15 -19.00
C ALA A 69 -12.02 3.77 -19.48
N ALA A 70 -12.84 3.72 -20.53
CA ALA A 70 -13.34 2.47 -21.11
C ALA A 70 -12.20 1.57 -21.62
N GLN A 71 -11.18 2.15 -22.28
CA GLN A 71 -9.99 1.40 -22.72
C GLN A 71 -9.21 0.80 -21.54
N ARG A 72 -9.01 1.58 -20.47
CA ARG A 72 -8.34 1.09 -19.25
C ARG A 72 -9.14 -0.02 -18.57
N GLU A 73 -10.45 0.12 -18.46
CA GLU A 73 -11.31 -0.93 -17.90
C GLU A 73 -11.27 -2.21 -18.74
N ALA A 74 -11.30 -2.10 -20.07
CA ALA A 74 -11.20 -3.25 -20.96
C ALA A 74 -9.85 -3.97 -20.80
N ALA A 75 -8.75 -3.22 -20.70
CA ALA A 75 -7.42 -3.78 -20.46
C ALA A 75 -7.35 -4.51 -19.10
N LEU A 76 -7.83 -3.88 -18.03
CA LEU A 76 -7.87 -4.47 -16.69
C LEU A 76 -8.74 -5.73 -16.63
N ARG A 77 -9.89 -5.74 -17.30
CA ARG A 77 -10.75 -6.93 -17.40
C ARG A 77 -10.05 -8.09 -18.10
N SER A 78 -9.30 -7.81 -19.19
CA SER A 78 -8.50 -8.84 -19.86
C SER A 78 -7.38 -9.38 -18.98
N GLU A 79 -6.73 -8.52 -18.19
CA GLU A 79 -5.71 -8.95 -17.23
C GLU A 79 -6.28 -9.81 -16.09
N LEU A 80 -7.44 -9.41 -15.57
CA LEU A 80 -8.18 -10.20 -14.56
C LEU A 80 -8.54 -11.58 -15.09
N GLU A 81 -9.11 -11.66 -16.31
CA GLU A 81 -9.46 -12.95 -16.91
C GLU A 81 -8.23 -13.86 -17.08
N LYS A 82 -7.08 -13.30 -17.50
CA LYS A 82 -5.81 -14.03 -17.59
C LYS A 82 -5.32 -14.50 -16.23
N ALA A 83 -5.42 -13.65 -15.20
CA ALA A 83 -5.02 -13.99 -13.84
C ALA A 83 -5.91 -15.08 -13.25
N GLU A 84 -7.23 -14.97 -13.39
CA GLU A 84 -8.19 -15.99 -12.98
C GLU A 84 -7.98 -17.32 -13.73
N GLY A 85 -7.66 -17.26 -15.03
CA GLY A 85 -7.26 -18.43 -15.81
C GLY A 85 -6.02 -19.13 -15.22
N LYS A 86 -4.98 -18.36 -14.86
CA LYS A 86 -3.78 -18.90 -14.20
C LYS A 86 -4.09 -19.48 -12.83
N ILE A 87 -4.92 -18.82 -12.02
CA ILE A 87 -5.34 -19.31 -10.71
C ILE A 87 -6.07 -20.66 -10.87
N ARG A 88 -7.02 -20.77 -11.81
CA ARG A 88 -7.73 -22.02 -12.09
C ARG A 88 -6.77 -23.14 -12.51
N ASP A 89 -5.81 -22.85 -13.39
CA ASP A 89 -4.79 -23.82 -13.79
C ASP A 89 -3.89 -24.26 -12.62
N LEU A 90 -3.39 -23.32 -11.82
CA LEU A 90 -2.59 -23.61 -10.63
C LEU A 90 -3.37 -24.43 -9.59
N GLN A 91 -4.62 -24.07 -9.32
CA GLN A 91 -5.50 -24.83 -8.43
C GLN A 91 -5.71 -26.25 -8.95
N LYS A 92 -5.95 -26.43 -10.25
CA LYS A 92 -6.07 -27.75 -10.88
C LYS A 92 -4.78 -28.57 -10.76
N ARG A 93 -3.60 -27.96 -10.93
CA ARG A 93 -2.30 -28.65 -10.77
C ARG A 93 -2.04 -29.06 -9.32
N LEU A 94 -2.33 -28.19 -8.36
CA LEU A 94 -2.06 -28.43 -6.94
C LEU A 94 -3.06 -29.40 -6.30
N PHE A 95 -4.34 -29.28 -6.65
CA PHE A 95 -5.44 -30.01 -5.99
C PHE A 95 -6.11 -31.07 -6.89
N GLY A 96 -5.98 -31.00 -8.21
CA GLY A 96 -6.68 -31.90 -9.15
C GLY A 96 -6.20 -33.35 -9.15
N ARG A 97 -4.96 -33.63 -8.69
CA ARG A 97 -4.43 -35.00 -8.57
C ARG A 97 -4.65 -35.61 -7.17
N LYS A 98 -5.14 -34.83 -6.20
CA LYS A 98 -5.36 -35.25 -4.80
C LYS A 98 -6.81 -35.60 -4.46
N SER A 99 -7.70 -35.75 -5.45
CA SER A 99 -8.94 -36.50 -5.19
C SER A 99 -8.59 -37.99 -5.25
N GLU A 100 -8.09 -38.54 -4.15
CA GLU A 100 -8.20 -39.98 -3.91
C GLU A 100 -9.70 -40.31 -3.90
N ARG A 101 -10.23 -40.69 -5.07
CA ARG A 101 -11.49 -41.42 -5.15
C ARG A 101 -11.19 -42.77 -4.53
N SER A 102 -11.76 -43.04 -3.35
CA SER A 102 -11.80 -44.37 -2.78
C SER A 102 -12.64 -45.27 -3.70
N SER A 103 -12.01 -45.88 -4.68
CA SER A 103 -12.60 -46.98 -5.47
C SER A 103 -12.06 -48.30 -4.94
N SER A 104 -12.94 -48.98 -4.20
CA SER A 104 -13.10 -50.44 -4.13
C SER A 104 -12.04 -51.26 -3.38
N ALA A 105 -12.42 -51.89 -2.26
CA ALA A 105 -12.33 -53.35 -2.09
C ALA A 105 -13.02 -53.84 -0.79
N GLU A 106 -14.01 -54.71 -1.00
CA GLU A 106 -14.24 -55.97 -0.29
C GLU A 106 -14.81 -56.00 1.15
N LYS A 107 -15.90 -56.77 1.26
CA LYS A 107 -16.54 -57.23 2.49
C LYS A 107 -15.55 -58.08 3.30
N ALA A 108 -15.31 -57.68 4.55
CA ALA A 108 -14.95 -58.56 5.65
C ALA A 108 -15.85 -58.23 6.86
N PRO A 109 -16.21 -59.22 7.70
CA PRO A 109 -17.31 -59.09 8.65
C PRO A 109 -16.86 -58.40 9.95
N GLY A 110 -17.78 -57.62 10.52
CA GLY A 110 -17.90 -57.37 11.96
C GLY A 110 -16.68 -56.81 12.67
N VAL A 111 -16.45 -55.50 12.56
CA VAL A 111 -15.84 -54.74 13.66
C VAL A 111 -16.63 -53.45 13.81
N ASP A 112 -17.15 -53.24 15.02
CA ASP A 112 -18.08 -52.17 15.41
C ASP A 112 -17.73 -50.82 14.78
N ALA A 113 -18.59 -50.38 13.86
CA ALA A 113 -18.57 -49.04 13.31
C ALA A 113 -18.91 -48.04 14.43
N LYS A 114 -17.87 -47.52 15.09
CA LYS A 114 -18.01 -46.35 15.98
C LYS A 114 -18.60 -45.23 15.13
N SER A 115 -19.79 -44.76 15.53
CA SER A 115 -20.48 -43.65 14.89
C SER A 115 -19.53 -42.46 14.67
N PRO A 116 -19.65 -41.74 13.54
CA PRO A 116 -18.80 -40.59 13.26
C PRO A 116 -18.96 -39.58 14.39
N ARG A 117 -17.88 -39.35 15.14
CA ARG A 117 -17.89 -38.42 16.26
C ARG A 117 -18.24 -37.02 15.76
N PRO A 118 -19.05 -36.25 16.52
CA PRO A 118 -19.35 -34.87 16.16
C PRO A 118 -18.06 -34.08 15.98
N ARG A 119 -18.02 -33.26 14.93
CA ARG A 119 -16.88 -32.39 14.63
C ARG A 119 -16.79 -31.31 15.72
N GLY A 120 -15.68 -31.28 16.46
CA GLY A 120 -15.42 -30.31 17.53
C GLY A 120 -14.79 -30.95 18.76
N GLN A 121 -14.37 -30.11 19.72
CA GLN A 121 -13.92 -30.57 21.03
C GLN A 121 -15.11 -31.18 21.79
N GLN A 122 -14.94 -32.38 22.35
CA GLN A 122 -16.02 -33.05 23.08
C GLN A 122 -16.31 -32.31 24.39
N SER A 123 -17.59 -32.24 24.77
CA SER A 123 -18.01 -31.73 26.08
C SER A 123 -17.32 -32.52 27.19
N GLY A 124 -16.56 -31.83 28.04
CA GLY A 124 -15.77 -32.44 29.12
C GLY A 124 -14.34 -32.86 28.75
N ALA A 125 -13.92 -32.73 27.48
CA ALA A 125 -12.53 -32.93 27.11
C ALA A 125 -11.66 -31.76 27.59
N ALA A 126 -10.60 -32.06 28.34
CA ALA A 126 -9.63 -31.05 28.77
C ALA A 126 -9.09 -30.29 27.56
N GLY A 127 -9.26 -28.96 27.57
CA GLY A 127 -8.68 -28.11 26.54
C GLY A 127 -7.16 -28.25 26.53
N HIS A 128 -6.57 -28.23 25.34
CA HIS A 128 -5.13 -28.03 25.21
C HIS A 128 -4.84 -26.62 25.73
N GLY A 129 -4.22 -26.52 26.91
CA GLY A 129 -3.86 -25.24 27.52
C GLY A 129 -2.92 -24.43 26.61
N ARG A 130 -2.59 -23.20 27.02
CA ARG A 130 -1.57 -22.42 26.31
C ARG A 130 -0.24 -23.18 26.35
N ALA A 131 0.33 -23.42 25.18
CA ALA A 131 1.67 -23.98 25.08
C ALA A 131 2.67 -22.96 25.64
N ARG A 132 3.53 -23.41 26.57
CA ARG A 132 4.63 -22.60 27.07
C ARG A 132 5.84 -22.74 26.15
N GLU A 133 6.51 -21.64 25.85
CA GLU A 133 7.69 -21.62 24.98
C GLU A 133 8.99 -21.69 25.79
N SER A 134 9.13 -22.75 26.60
CA SER A 134 10.25 -22.94 27.53
C SER A 134 11.62 -23.13 26.87
N HIS A 135 11.66 -23.28 25.55
CA HIS A 135 12.89 -23.39 24.77
C HIS A 135 13.54 -22.04 24.48
N LEU A 136 12.80 -20.93 24.67
CA LEU A 136 13.32 -19.58 24.51
C LEU A 136 14.09 -19.13 25.77
N PRO A 137 15.16 -18.34 25.63
CA PRO A 137 15.87 -17.79 26.78
C PRO A 137 14.97 -16.79 27.55
N ALA A 138 14.87 -16.97 28.87
CA ALA A 138 14.07 -16.11 29.74
C ALA A 138 14.87 -14.89 30.23
N GLN A 139 14.25 -13.71 30.17
CA GLN A 139 14.69 -12.52 30.91
C GLN A 139 13.72 -12.34 32.08
N VAL A 140 14.21 -12.50 33.31
CA VAL A 140 13.38 -12.43 34.53
C VAL A 140 13.39 -10.99 35.04
N GLU A 141 12.20 -10.40 35.09
CA GLU A 141 11.96 -9.09 35.72
C GLU A 141 11.09 -9.30 36.97
N THR A 142 11.57 -8.87 38.13
CA THR A 142 10.83 -8.92 39.39
C THR A 142 10.32 -7.51 39.69
N ILE A 143 9.00 -7.39 39.81
CA ILE A 143 8.34 -6.12 40.14
C ILE A 143 8.03 -6.12 41.62
N GLU A 144 8.56 -5.14 42.34
CA GLU A 144 8.33 -4.94 43.78
C GLU A 144 7.45 -3.71 44.01
N LEU A 145 6.79 -3.67 45.18
CA LEU A 145 6.06 -2.48 45.61
C LEU A 145 7.04 -1.44 46.16
N ASP A 146 6.95 -0.19 45.69
CA ASP A 146 7.82 0.91 46.16
C ASP A 146 7.72 1.16 47.67
N CYS A 147 6.52 0.99 48.24
CA CYS A 147 6.24 1.16 49.66
C CYS A 147 5.30 0.06 50.15
N PRO A 148 5.83 -1.10 50.57
CA PRO A 148 5.03 -2.23 51.03
C PRO A 148 4.53 -1.99 52.48
N HIS A 149 3.76 -0.94 52.70
CA HIS A 149 3.18 -0.61 54.00
C HIS A 149 1.65 -0.54 53.91
N CYS A 150 0.98 -0.99 54.96
CA CYS A 150 -0.47 -0.87 55.06
C CYS A 150 -0.87 0.61 55.13
N PRO A 151 -1.73 1.11 54.24
CA PRO A 151 -2.12 2.53 54.22
C PRO A 151 -2.97 2.94 55.44
N ALA A 152 -3.52 1.98 56.18
CA ALA A 152 -4.38 2.26 57.34
C ALA A 152 -3.60 2.28 58.67
N CYS A 153 -2.60 1.41 58.86
CA CYS A 153 -1.87 1.29 60.13
C CYS A 153 -0.35 1.53 60.01
N GLY A 154 0.19 1.65 58.79
CA GLY A 154 1.60 1.94 58.54
C GLY A 154 2.56 0.77 58.78
N LEU A 155 2.08 -0.41 59.18
CA LEU A 155 2.92 -1.61 59.34
C LEU A 155 3.37 -2.13 57.96
N GLY A 156 4.63 -2.55 57.87
CA GLY A 156 5.18 -3.18 56.67
C GLY A 156 4.54 -4.55 56.39
N TYR A 157 4.28 -4.85 55.11
CA TYR A 157 3.91 -6.19 54.67
C TYR A 157 5.13 -7.12 54.77
N ALA A 158 4.89 -8.37 55.17
CA ALA A 158 5.90 -9.42 55.17
C ALA A 158 5.92 -10.14 53.81
N ASP A 159 7.07 -10.72 53.47
CA ASP A 159 7.22 -11.49 52.24
C ASP A 159 6.28 -12.71 52.24
N PHE A 160 5.59 -12.92 51.12
CA PHE A 160 4.78 -14.10 50.88
C PHE A 160 5.61 -15.16 50.13
N PRO A 161 5.50 -16.45 50.48
CA PRO A 161 6.26 -17.50 49.79
C PRO A 161 5.75 -17.70 48.36
N GLY A 162 6.64 -17.49 47.39
CA GLY A 162 6.36 -17.64 45.96
C GLY A 162 5.98 -16.33 45.27
N THR A 163 5.95 -16.37 43.94
CA THR A 163 5.67 -15.22 43.08
C THR A 163 4.49 -15.55 42.15
N GLU A 164 3.74 -14.51 41.78
CA GLU A 164 2.74 -14.64 40.71
C GLU A 164 3.43 -14.44 39.37
N ASP A 165 3.80 -15.55 38.74
CA ASP A 165 4.61 -15.54 37.52
C ASP A 165 3.74 -15.37 36.26
N SER A 166 4.14 -14.44 35.39
CA SER A 166 3.55 -14.22 34.06
C SER A 166 4.63 -14.28 32.99
N GLU A 167 4.39 -15.04 31.92
CA GLU A 167 5.32 -15.16 30.79
C GLU A 167 4.86 -14.25 29.63
N ILE A 168 5.75 -13.37 29.14
CA ILE A 168 5.53 -12.51 27.98
C ILE A 168 6.60 -12.81 26.94
N LEU A 169 6.18 -13.05 25.69
CA LEU A 169 7.08 -13.26 24.56
C LEU A 169 7.43 -11.93 23.91
N GLU A 170 8.70 -11.55 23.97
CA GLU A 170 9.20 -10.29 23.41
C GLU A 170 10.24 -10.51 22.31
N ILE A 171 10.32 -9.55 21.39
CA ILE A 171 11.33 -9.51 20.32
C ILE A 171 12.12 -8.22 20.45
N ASP A 172 13.41 -8.34 20.78
CA ASP A 172 14.34 -7.22 20.88
C ASP A 172 15.35 -7.23 19.71
N VAL A 173 15.27 -6.22 18.82
CA VAL A 173 16.16 -6.07 17.66
C VAL A 173 17.04 -4.85 17.84
N LYS A 174 18.32 -5.07 18.14
CA LYS A 174 19.32 -3.99 18.35
C LYS A 174 20.35 -3.94 17.21
N PRO A 175 20.17 -3.07 16.19
CA PRO A 175 21.18 -2.86 15.17
C PRO A 175 22.44 -2.21 15.77
N TYR A 176 23.62 -2.54 15.23
CA TYR A 176 24.89 -2.01 15.74
C TYR A 176 25.87 -1.65 14.61
N ARG A 177 26.75 -0.68 14.89
CA ARG A 177 27.83 -0.29 13.98
C ARG A 177 29.12 -1.04 14.33
N ARG A 178 29.55 -1.92 13.43
CA ARG A 178 30.83 -2.63 13.56
C ARG A 178 32.01 -1.76 13.09
N VAL A 179 32.81 -1.25 14.03
CA VAL A 179 34.04 -0.49 13.73
C VAL A 179 35.26 -1.41 13.78
N ILE A 180 35.97 -1.56 12.66
CA ILE A 180 37.15 -2.45 12.54
C ILE A 180 38.42 -1.60 12.59
N ARG A 181 39.17 -1.70 13.69
CA ARG A 181 40.49 -1.07 13.84
C ARG A 181 41.58 -2.13 13.65
N ARG A 182 42.28 -2.08 12.51
CA ARG A 182 43.36 -3.02 12.18
C ARG A 182 44.64 -2.56 12.87
N ARG A 183 45.23 -3.43 13.69
CA ARG A 183 46.53 -3.17 14.32
C ARG A 183 47.63 -3.09 13.27
N ARG A 184 48.57 -2.18 13.51
CA ARG A 184 49.79 -1.97 12.72
C ARG A 184 50.99 -2.26 13.61
N TYR A 185 51.99 -2.92 13.06
CA TYR A 185 53.21 -3.31 13.75
C TYR A 185 54.39 -2.71 13.01
N ARG A 186 55.35 -2.19 13.77
CA ARG A 186 56.62 -1.72 13.22
C ARG A 186 57.64 -2.84 13.33
N ARG A 187 58.45 -3.01 12.28
CA ARG A 187 59.55 -3.97 12.30
C ARG A 187 60.62 -3.53 13.31
N THR A 188 61.14 -4.49 14.08
CA THR A 188 62.26 -4.31 15.02
C THR A 188 63.56 -4.99 14.58
N CYS A 189 63.50 -5.87 13.57
CA CYS A 189 64.66 -6.57 13.00
C CYS A 189 65.22 -5.89 11.74
N GLN A 190 66.43 -6.31 11.33
CA GLN A 190 67.15 -5.80 10.16
C GLN A 190 67.10 -6.76 8.94
N CYS A 191 66.24 -7.79 8.98
CA CYS A 191 66.19 -8.80 7.93
C CYS A 191 65.82 -8.19 6.56
N PRO A 192 66.56 -8.49 5.49
CA PRO A 192 66.28 -7.99 4.15
C PRO A 192 64.94 -8.53 3.62
N GLY A 193 64.24 -7.74 2.81
CA GLY A 193 63.00 -8.15 2.12
C GLY A 193 61.70 -8.07 2.93
N THR A 194 61.74 -7.70 4.22
CA THR A 194 60.52 -7.50 5.02
C THR A 194 60.01 -6.05 4.96
N PRO A 195 58.69 -5.80 4.97
CA PRO A 195 58.15 -4.44 4.99
C PRO A 195 58.32 -3.77 6.38
N GLY A 196 58.56 -2.46 6.41
CA GLY A 196 58.81 -1.71 7.66
C GLY A 196 57.57 -1.55 8.55
N ILE A 197 56.37 -1.61 7.97
CA ILE A 197 55.08 -1.59 8.68
C ILE A 197 54.25 -2.78 8.20
N LEU A 198 53.87 -3.64 9.13
CA LEU A 198 52.95 -4.75 8.90
C LEU A 198 51.56 -4.37 9.41
N THR A 199 50.54 -4.48 8.58
CA THR A 199 49.15 -4.24 9.00
C THR A 199 48.40 -5.56 9.01
N ALA A 200 47.68 -5.86 10.09
CA ALA A 200 46.82 -7.05 10.18
C ALA A 200 45.90 -7.14 8.95
N PRO A 201 45.64 -8.33 8.37
CA PRO A 201 44.85 -8.46 7.16
C PRO A 201 43.43 -7.90 7.35
N PRO A 202 42.80 -7.36 6.30
CA PRO A 202 41.42 -6.93 6.39
C PRO A 202 40.51 -8.14 6.62
N PRO A 203 39.43 -8.01 7.42
CA PRO A 203 38.47 -9.09 7.55
C PRO A 203 37.76 -9.33 6.21
N ALA A 204 37.34 -10.56 5.99
CA ALA A 204 36.55 -10.92 4.81
C ALA A 204 35.25 -10.09 4.76
N ARG A 205 34.91 -9.61 3.57
CA ARG A 205 33.67 -8.91 3.28
C ARG A 205 32.99 -9.61 2.12
N LEU A 206 31.66 -9.76 2.20
CA LEU A 206 30.86 -10.36 1.14
C LEU A 206 31.03 -9.57 -0.18
N ILE A 207 30.93 -8.25 -0.11
CA ILE A 207 31.17 -7.34 -1.23
C ILE A 207 32.42 -6.51 -0.94
N PRO A 208 33.44 -6.52 -1.82
CA PRO A 208 34.63 -5.69 -1.66
C PRO A 208 34.26 -4.21 -1.47
N ARG A 209 34.84 -3.57 -0.44
CA ARG A 209 34.58 -2.16 -0.07
C ARG A 209 33.13 -1.82 0.31
N GLY A 210 32.22 -2.80 0.42
CA GLY A 210 30.83 -2.57 0.80
C GLY A 210 30.67 -2.09 2.25
N LYS A 211 29.67 -1.23 2.48
CA LYS A 211 29.30 -0.70 3.81
C LYS A 211 28.60 -1.72 4.70
N TYR A 212 27.78 -2.58 4.10
CA TYR A 212 26.90 -3.49 4.84
C TYR A 212 27.57 -4.80 5.21
N GLY A 213 27.34 -5.23 6.45
CA GLY A 213 27.76 -6.54 6.96
C GLY A 213 26.88 -7.68 6.43
N VAL A 214 27.30 -8.92 6.65
CA VAL A 214 26.60 -10.12 6.20
C VAL A 214 25.20 -10.23 6.80
N SER A 215 25.00 -9.81 8.05
CA SER A 215 23.70 -9.84 8.73
C SER A 215 22.59 -9.11 7.96
N ILE A 216 22.91 -7.94 7.38
CA ILE A 216 21.95 -7.14 6.60
C ILE A 216 21.57 -7.87 5.31
N TRP A 217 22.53 -8.53 4.65
CA TRP A 217 22.26 -9.34 3.47
C TRP A 217 21.40 -10.55 3.78
N VAL A 218 21.70 -11.26 4.88
CA VAL A 218 20.90 -12.40 5.32
C VAL A 218 19.47 -11.96 5.60
N HIS A 219 19.28 -10.87 6.34
CA HIS A 219 17.94 -10.33 6.61
C HIS A 219 17.22 -9.93 5.33
N LEU A 220 17.88 -9.22 4.40
CA LEU A 220 17.30 -8.84 3.10
C LEU A 220 16.83 -10.05 2.29
N LEU A 221 17.69 -11.08 2.20
CA LEU A 221 17.41 -12.28 1.42
C LEU A 221 16.28 -13.10 2.04
N LEU A 222 16.30 -13.30 3.36
CA LEU A 222 15.23 -14.00 4.07
C LEU A 222 13.90 -13.23 3.94
N SER A 223 13.88 -11.92 4.20
CA SER A 223 12.70 -11.09 4.02
C SER A 223 12.13 -11.18 2.62
N LYS A 224 12.97 -11.03 1.58
CA LYS A 224 12.51 -11.00 0.20
C LYS A 224 12.06 -12.37 -0.32
N PHE A 225 12.86 -13.42 -0.08
CA PHE A 225 12.67 -14.71 -0.73
C PHE A 225 12.03 -15.75 0.18
N SER A 226 12.27 -15.72 1.49
CA SER A 226 11.65 -16.66 2.44
C SER A 226 10.30 -16.14 2.93
N TYR A 227 10.20 -14.85 3.25
CA TYR A 227 8.99 -14.27 3.83
C TYR A 227 8.13 -13.50 2.81
N GLY A 228 8.61 -13.32 1.58
CA GLY A 228 7.87 -12.64 0.51
C GLY A 228 7.60 -11.15 0.78
N GLN A 229 8.36 -10.52 1.67
CA GLN A 229 8.20 -9.10 2.01
C GLN A 229 8.64 -8.22 0.83
N PRO A 230 7.79 -7.30 0.36
CA PRO A 230 8.21 -6.33 -0.66
C PRO A 230 9.41 -5.52 -0.19
N THR A 231 10.43 -5.39 -1.04
CA THR A 231 11.69 -4.71 -0.68
C THR A 231 11.46 -3.27 -0.21
N HIS A 232 10.48 -2.56 -0.79
CA HIS A 232 10.12 -1.21 -0.34
C HIS A 232 9.64 -1.17 1.12
N ARG A 233 8.88 -2.18 1.57
CA ARG A 233 8.38 -2.26 2.95
C ARG A 233 9.54 -2.51 3.92
N LEU A 234 10.43 -3.43 3.58
CA LEU A 234 11.63 -3.70 4.39
C LEU A 234 12.52 -2.46 4.53
N LEU A 235 12.72 -1.70 3.46
CA LEU A 235 13.52 -0.47 3.51
C LEU A 235 12.88 0.59 4.41
N ARG A 236 11.55 0.68 4.43
CA ARG A 236 10.82 1.55 5.35
C ARG A 236 10.98 1.09 6.80
N ASP A 237 10.85 -0.21 7.06
CA ASP A 237 11.06 -0.74 8.41
C ASP A 237 12.48 -0.40 8.90
N TRP A 238 13.49 -0.44 8.02
CA TRP A 238 14.86 -0.08 8.39
C TRP A 238 15.10 1.41 8.61
N SER A 239 14.33 2.30 7.98
CA SER A 239 14.45 3.74 8.24
C SER A 239 13.91 4.13 9.62
N ASP A 240 13.02 3.33 10.19
CA ASP A 240 12.44 3.61 11.51
C ASP A 240 13.44 3.36 12.66
N TYR A 241 14.61 2.76 12.37
CA TYR A 241 15.69 2.51 13.34
C TYR A 241 16.84 3.54 13.26
N GLU A 242 16.72 4.60 12.44
CA GLU A 242 17.63 5.77 12.45
C GLU A 242 17.24 6.77 13.55
#